data_AF-A0AAJ5Z4M8-F1
#
_entry.id   AF-A0AAJ5Z4M8-F1
#
_cell.length_a   1.000
_cell.length_b   1.000
_cell.length_c   1.000
_cell.angle_alpha   90.00
_cell.angle_beta   90.00
_cell.angle_gamma   90.00
#
_symmetry.space_group_name_H-M   'P 1'
#
loop_
_entity.id
_entity.type
_entity.pdbx_description
1 polymer ?
#
loop_
_entity_poly.entity_id
_entity_poly.type
_entity_poly.pdbx_seq_one_letter_code
_entity_poly.pdbx_strand_id
1 'polypeptide(L)'
;MGTPTTSVGAYVAECQRVLASMADDGIRFELHGYGTNVEGPISSVWRALQRCHEAVHAMGVERIATDIRLGTRTGKRTESPAWSQGLSENERKRESVRRRLAGLGESCPPLSSST
;
A
#
# COMPACT_ATOMS: atom_id res chain seq x y z
N MET A 1 -22.59 -2.57 1.83
CA MET A 1 -23.83 -2.30 1.06
C MET A 1 -25.01 -2.50 2.00
N GLY A 2 -26.02 -1.64 1.94
CA GLY A 2 -27.17 -1.70 2.86
C GLY A 2 -26.92 -1.08 4.24
N THR A 3 -25.98 -0.13 4.36
CA THR A 3 -25.76 0.63 5.60
C THR A 3 -26.84 1.71 5.76
N PRO A 4 -27.22 2.09 7.00
CA PRO A 4 -28.25 3.11 7.24
C PRO A 4 -27.83 4.52 6.82
N THR A 5 -26.56 4.72 6.48
CA THR A 5 -25.97 5.99 6.05
C THR A 5 -25.15 5.81 4.77
N THR A 6 -24.99 6.90 4.02
CA THR A 6 -24.13 7.00 2.83
C THR A 6 -22.65 7.17 3.19
N SER A 7 -22.33 7.53 4.44
CA SER A 7 -20.94 7.64 4.89
C SER A 7 -20.37 6.28 5.28
N VAL A 8 -19.19 5.96 4.76
CA VAL A 8 -18.49 4.69 5.01
C VAL A 8 -17.22 4.85 5.86
N GLY A 9 -16.93 6.07 6.33
CA GLY A 9 -15.66 6.40 6.99
C GLY A 9 -15.36 5.56 8.23
N ALA A 10 -16.39 5.22 9.02
CA ALA A 10 -16.22 4.38 10.21
C ALA A 10 -15.68 2.98 9.87
N TYR A 11 -16.18 2.37 8.80
CA TYR A 11 -15.74 1.04 8.34
C TYR A 11 -14.33 1.10 7.74
N VAL A 12 -14.01 2.16 7.00
CA VAL A 12 -12.65 2.39 6.48
C VAL A 12 -11.65 2.54 7.62
N ALA A 13 -12.00 3.31 8.66
CA ALA A 13 -11.17 3.48 9.84
C ALA A 13 -10.93 2.15 10.57
N GLU A 14 -11.94 1.28 10.64
CA GLU A 14 -11.77 -0.05 11.23
C GLU A 14 -10.79 -0.92 10.44
N CYS A 15 -10.89 -0.92 9.12
CA CYS A 15 -9.90 -1.59 8.26
C CYS A 15 -8.48 -1.05 8.51
N GLN A 16 -8.30 0.26 8.74
CA GLN A 16 -6.97 0.81 9.08
C GLN A 16 -6.45 0.28 10.43
N ARG A 17 -7.31 0.11 11.44
CA ARG A 17 -6.91 -0.49 12.72
C ARG A 17 -6.48 -1.94 12.57
N VAL A 18 -7.22 -2.71 11.77
CA VAL A 18 -6.86 -4.10 11.44
C VAL A 18 -5.50 -4.15 10.76
N LEU A 19 -5.26 -3.30 9.74
CA LEU A 19 -3.98 -3.25 9.05
C LEU A 19 -2.82 -2.86 9.98
N ALA A 20 -3.04 -1.88 10.86
CA ALA A 20 -2.05 -1.47 11.87
C ALA A 20 -1.71 -2.62 12.84
N SER A 21 -2.69 -3.44 13.22
CA SER A 21 -2.48 -4.60 14.10
C SER A 21 -1.63 -5.71 13.46
N MET A 22 -1.43 -5.64 12.15
CA MET A 22 -0.68 -6.62 11.35
C MET A 22 0.69 -6.11 10.90
N ALA A 23 1.18 -5.00 11.44
CA ALA A 23 2.49 -4.47 11.07
C ALA A 23 3.62 -5.50 11.26
N ASP A 24 3.55 -6.29 12.34
CA ASP A 24 4.52 -7.34 12.67
C ASP A 24 4.47 -8.56 11.73
N ASP A 25 3.37 -8.73 10.98
CA ASP A 25 3.21 -9.77 9.95
C ASP A 25 3.89 -9.38 8.62
N GLY A 26 4.65 -8.29 8.61
CA GLY A 26 5.33 -7.74 7.44
C GLY A 26 4.40 -6.97 6.50
N ILE A 27 3.26 -6.48 7.00
CA ILE A 27 2.33 -5.64 6.24
C ILE A 27 2.77 -4.18 6.33
N ARG A 28 2.94 -3.57 5.15
CA ARG A 28 2.99 -2.11 4.99
C ARG A 28 1.74 -1.66 4.28
N PHE A 29 1.18 -0.55 4.70
CA PHE A 29 -0.02 0.00 4.08
C PHE A 29 0.01 1.52 4.03
N GLU A 30 -0.72 2.06 3.08
CA GLU A 30 -0.89 3.51 2.93
C GLU A 30 -2.29 3.84 2.40
N LEU A 31 -3.02 4.64 3.16
CA LEU A 31 -4.35 5.11 2.81
C LEU A 31 -4.26 6.25 1.78
N HIS A 32 -5.14 6.22 0.78
CA HIS A 32 -5.37 7.32 -0.14
C HIS A 32 -6.87 7.46 -0.47
N GLY A 33 -7.25 8.48 -1.25
CA GLY A 33 -8.66 8.81 -1.50
C GLY A 33 -9.49 7.76 -2.26
N TYR A 34 -8.88 6.68 -2.74
CA TYR A 34 -9.57 5.62 -3.50
C TYR A 34 -9.26 4.21 -2.97
N GLY A 35 -8.83 4.11 -1.71
CA GLY A 35 -8.53 2.83 -1.07
C GLY A 35 -7.23 2.86 -0.28
N THR A 36 -6.73 1.67 0.02
CA THR A 36 -5.50 1.48 0.77
C THR A 36 -4.57 0.59 -0.02
N ASN A 37 -3.37 1.09 -0.29
CA ASN A 37 -2.31 0.25 -0.83
C ASN A 37 -1.81 -0.65 0.29
N VAL A 38 -1.67 -1.95 0.03
CA VAL A 38 -1.15 -2.93 0.98
C VAL A 38 -0.04 -3.72 0.30
N GLU A 39 1.10 -3.82 0.98
CA GLU A 39 2.28 -4.54 0.52
C GLU A 39 2.78 -5.49 1.61
N GLY A 40 3.26 -6.67 1.20
CA GLY A 40 3.80 -7.66 2.11
C GLY A 40 3.80 -9.06 1.50
N PRO A 41 4.11 -10.09 2.29
CA PRO A 41 3.95 -11.47 1.87
C PRO A 41 2.50 -11.75 1.46
N ILE A 42 2.29 -12.48 0.36
CA ILE A 42 0.95 -12.72 -0.19
C ILE A 42 -0.01 -13.35 0.83
N SER A 43 0.51 -14.26 1.68
CA SER A 43 -0.29 -14.88 2.75
C SER A 43 -0.73 -13.86 3.80
N SER A 44 0.15 -12.93 4.19
CA SER A 44 -0.19 -11.84 5.12
C SER A 44 -1.21 -10.88 4.50
N VAL A 45 -1.08 -10.54 3.22
CA VAL A 45 -2.02 -9.65 2.51
C VAL A 45 -3.43 -10.26 2.47
N TRP A 46 -3.54 -11.55 2.16
CA TRP A 46 -4.84 -12.24 2.18
C TRP A 46 -5.44 -12.32 3.59
N ARG A 47 -4.64 -12.60 4.61
CA ARG A 47 -5.11 -12.56 6.01
C ARG A 47 -5.60 -11.16 6.39
N ALA A 48 -4.91 -10.11 5.95
CA ALA A 48 -5.31 -8.74 6.22
C ALA A 48 -6.66 -8.41 5.58
N LEU A 49 -6.86 -8.79 4.32
CA LEU A 49 -8.15 -8.64 3.65
C LEU A 49 -9.26 -9.37 4.42
N GLN A 50 -9.03 -10.64 4.79
CA GLN A 50 -10.01 -11.44 5.53
C GLN A 50 -10.38 -10.77 6.85
N ARG A 51 -9.39 -10.37 7.66
CA ARG A 51 -9.64 -9.72 8.95
C ARG A 51 -10.37 -8.38 8.81
N CYS A 52 -10.10 -7.62 7.75
CA CYS A 52 -10.85 -6.40 7.45
C CYS A 52 -12.33 -6.70 7.18
N HIS A 53 -12.63 -7.75 6.42
CA HIS A 53 -14.01 -8.18 6.17
C HIS A 53 -14.70 -8.64 7.45
N GLU A 54 -14.04 -9.48 8.25
CA GLU A 54 -14.55 -9.98 9.53
C GLU A 54 -14.86 -8.82 10.49
N ALA A 55 -13.95 -7.85 10.62
CA ALA A 55 -14.16 -6.69 11.48
C ALA A 55 -15.34 -5.83 11.03
N VAL A 56 -15.48 -5.58 9.73
CA VAL A 56 -16.60 -4.79 9.19
C VAL A 56 -17.93 -5.56 9.29
N HIS A 57 -17.94 -6.88 9.12
CA HIS A 57 -19.11 -7.71 9.38
C HIS A 57 -19.50 -7.69 10.87
N ALA A 58 -18.53 -7.70 11.79
CA ALA A 58 -18.78 -7.55 13.22
C ALA A 58 -19.42 -6.20 13.60
N MET A 59 -19.25 -5.17 12.76
CA MET A 59 -19.95 -3.88 12.88
C MET A 59 -21.40 -3.91 12.35
N GLY A 60 -21.92 -5.08 11.94
CA GLY A 60 -23.29 -5.26 11.48
C GLY A 60 -23.51 -5.01 9.99
N VAL A 61 -22.45 -4.88 9.18
CA VAL A 61 -22.58 -4.74 7.73
C VAL A 61 -22.82 -6.11 7.12
N GLU A 62 -23.98 -6.32 6.53
CA GLU A 62 -24.36 -7.62 5.96
C GLU A 62 -23.53 -7.99 4.71
N ARG A 63 -23.26 -7.01 3.84
CA ARG A 63 -22.56 -7.26 2.57
C ARG A 63 -21.41 -6.30 2.36
N ILE A 64 -20.22 -6.85 2.15
CA ILE A 64 -19.00 -6.12 1.79
C ILE A 64 -18.65 -6.47 0.35
N ALA A 65 -18.28 -5.46 -0.44
CA ALA A 65 -17.69 -5.64 -1.76
C ALA A 65 -16.29 -5.04 -1.74
N THR A 66 -15.32 -5.74 -2.30
CA THR A 66 -13.93 -5.26 -2.37
C THR A 66 -13.41 -5.42 -3.78
N ASP A 67 -12.86 -4.33 -4.31
CA ASP A 67 -12.10 -4.32 -5.55
C ASP A 67 -10.61 -4.41 -5.21
N ILE A 68 -9.89 -5.30 -5.89
CA ILE A 68 -8.47 -5.57 -5.61
C ILE A 68 -7.70 -5.56 -6.91
N ARG A 69 -6.70 -4.68 -6.98
CA ARG A 69 -5.64 -4.74 -7.99
C ARG A 69 -4.41 -5.38 -7.39
N LEU A 70 -4.21 -6.67 -7.67
CA LEU A 70 -3.11 -7.47 -7.14
C LEU A 70 -1.98 -7.60 -8.17
N GLY A 71 -0.75 -7.24 -7.78
CA GLY A 71 0.45 -7.47 -8.57
C GLY A 71 1.44 -8.33 -7.82
N THR A 72 1.90 -9.43 -8.43
CA THR A 72 3.00 -10.26 -7.91
C THR A 72 4.12 -10.30 -8.93
N ARG A 73 5.36 -10.50 -8.46
CA ARG A 73 6.53 -10.62 -9.33
C ARG A 73 7.45 -11.70 -8.79
N THR A 74 7.81 -12.66 -9.65
CA THR A 74 8.75 -13.76 -9.35
C THR A 74 10.16 -13.48 -9.89
N GLY A 75 10.34 -12.40 -10.66
CA GLY A 75 11.61 -12.04 -11.29
C GLY A 75 12.68 -11.59 -10.30
N LYS A 76 13.95 -11.75 -10.71
CA LYS A 76 15.11 -11.25 -9.96
C LYS A 76 14.95 -9.75 -9.75
N ARG A 77 15.11 -9.31 -8.50
CA ARG A 77 15.15 -7.89 -8.16
C ARG A 77 16.43 -7.33 -8.78
N THR A 78 16.32 -6.66 -9.92
CA THR A 78 17.42 -5.87 -10.46
C THR A 78 17.90 -4.91 -9.37
N GLU A 79 19.21 -4.63 -9.34
CA GLU A 79 19.78 -3.69 -8.39
C GLU A 79 18.94 -2.42 -8.33
N SER A 80 18.36 -2.18 -7.16
CA SER A 80 17.48 -1.05 -6.95
C SER A 80 18.37 0.20 -6.84
N PRO A 81 18.08 1.27 -7.58
CA PRO A 81 18.93 2.46 -7.57
C PRO A 81 19.01 3.06 -6.16
N ALA A 82 20.12 3.72 -5.84
CA ALA A 82 20.40 4.19 -4.47
C ALA A 82 19.27 5.06 -3.88
N TRP A 83 18.62 5.89 -4.70
CA TRP A 83 17.50 6.74 -4.26
C TRP A 83 16.26 5.96 -3.81
N SER A 84 16.16 4.68 -4.16
CA SER A 84 14.99 3.82 -3.92
C SER A 84 15.13 2.93 -2.68
N GLN A 85 16.27 3.03 -1.98
CA GLN A 85 16.56 2.29 -0.76
C GLN A 85 15.56 2.65 0.36
N GLY A 86 15.07 1.64 1.08
CA GLY A 86 14.12 1.82 2.19
C GLY A 86 12.65 2.01 1.79
N LEU A 87 12.38 2.39 0.54
CA LEU A 87 11.02 2.60 0.03
C LEU A 87 10.27 1.27 -0.20
N SER A 88 8.96 1.29 -0.05
CA SER A 88 8.03 0.26 -0.52
C SER A 88 8.00 0.22 -2.05
N GLU A 89 7.42 -0.82 -2.65
CA GLU A 89 7.29 -0.92 -4.11
C GLU A 89 6.43 0.22 -4.67
N ASN A 90 5.34 0.59 -4.00
CA ASN A 90 4.47 1.68 -4.44
C ASN A 90 5.10 3.06 -4.20
N GLU A 91 5.90 3.22 -3.15
CA GLU A 91 6.68 4.43 -2.92
C GLU A 91 7.75 4.60 -4.00
N ARG A 92 8.47 3.52 -4.35
CA ARG A 92 9.45 3.52 -5.44
C ARG A 92 8.82 3.98 -6.75
N LYS A 93 7.64 3.45 -7.10
CA LYS A 93 6.94 3.85 -8.34
C LYS A 93 6.57 5.33 -8.34
N ARG A 94 6.04 5.83 -7.23
CA ARG A 94 5.69 7.25 -7.09
C ARG A 94 6.91 8.15 -7.19
N GLU A 95 7.98 7.79 -6.51
CA GLU A 95 9.23 8.56 -6.54
C GLU A 95 9.89 8.53 -7.92
N SER A 96 9.87 7.37 -8.59
CA SER A 96 10.30 7.21 -9.98
C SER A 96 9.60 8.19 -10.94
N VAL A 97 8.30 8.44 -10.74
CA VAL A 97 7.52 9.42 -11.52
C VAL A 97 7.92 10.85 -11.14
N ARG A 98 8.02 11.18 -9.85
CA ARG A 98 8.43 12.52 -9.40
C ARG A 98 9.79 12.93 -9.94
N ARG A 99 10.77 12.01 -9.92
CA ARG A 99 12.12 12.27 -10.45
C ARG A 99 12.09 12.57 -11.94
N ARG A 100 11.32 11.81 -12.74
CA ARG A 100 11.14 12.07 -14.17
C ARG A 100 10.50 13.43 -14.44
N LEU A 101 9.47 13.79 -13.67
CA LEU A 101 8.84 15.11 -13.77
C LEU A 101 9.81 16.24 -13.42
N ALA A 102 10.74 16.00 -12.50
CA ALA A 102 11.80 16.93 -12.12
C ALA A 102 13.02 16.94 -13.08
N GLY A 103 13.01 16.14 -14.16
CA GLY A 103 14.14 16.01 -15.08
C GLY A 103 15.35 15.27 -14.50
N LEU A 104 15.19 14.62 -13.34
CA LEU A 104 16.22 13.79 -12.71
C LEU A 104 16.10 12.37 -13.29
N GLY A 105 17.09 11.95 -14.08
CA GLY A 105 17.15 10.60 -14.65
C GLY A 105 17.19 9.48 -13.60
N GLU A 106 17.20 8.22 -14.07
CA GLU A 106 17.28 7.05 -13.17
C GLU A 106 18.64 6.92 -12.45
N SER A 107 19.69 7.52 -13.02
CA SER A 107 21.04 7.58 -12.45
C SER A 107 21.22 8.78 -11.50
N CYS A 108 22.05 8.56 -10.47
CA CYS A 108 22.47 9.52 -9.42
C CYS A 108 22.66 10.98 -9.89
N PRO A 109 22.54 11.99 -9.00
CA PRO A 109 23.02 13.33 -9.34
C PRO A 109 24.53 13.27 -9.57
N PRO A 110 25.11 14.15 -10.41
CA PRO A 110 26.56 14.27 -10.46
C PRO A 110 27.05 14.63 -9.06
N LEU A 111 28.01 13.86 -8.55
CA LEU A 111 28.82 14.30 -7.42
C LEU A 111 29.41 15.65 -7.83
N SER A 112 28.96 16.74 -7.20
CA SER A 112 29.67 18.01 -7.30
C SER A 112 31.00 17.82 -6.59
N SER A 113 32.05 17.54 -7.37
CA SER A 113 33.43 17.73 -6.94
C SER A 113 33.65 19.22 -6.77
N SER A 114 33.55 19.70 -5.53
CA SER A 114 34.08 21.01 -5.15
C SER A 114 35.46 20.81 -4.55
N THR A 115 36.47 21.12 -5.38
CA THR A 115 37.81 21.56 -4.99
C THR A 115 37.72 22.87 -4.21
#